data_AF-A0A935MUS2-F1
#
_entry.id   AF-A0A935MUS2-F1
#
_cell.length_a   1.000
_cell.length_b   1.000
_cell.length_c   1.000
_cell.angle_alpha   90.00
_cell.angle_beta   90.00
_cell.angle_gamma   90.00
#
_symmetry.space_group_name_H-M   'P 1'
#
loop_
_entity.id
_entity.type
_entity.pdbx_description
1 polymer ?
#
loop_
_entity_poly.entity_id
_entity_poly.type
_entity_poly.pdbx_seq_one_letter_code
_entity_poly.pdbx_strand_id
1 'polypeptide(L)'
;MNVNVLKNTEIELTANLFAANKIVLIEDFANVSCGPCVTSNKIIEHLINDNFGTSKLVAIKYPTNFPSPVDPFFLANGPDCNARMVYYNILFAPTTIVDGNLRPTSTDSNDVKNKIFSELAKVPQFIIDVSASNAGVIIILISL
;
A
#
# COMPACT_ATOMS: atom_id res chain seq x y z
N MET A 1 15.71 10.71 21.23
CA MET A 1 16.07 10.10 22.53
C MET A 1 16.83 11.14 23.30
N ASN A 2 16.32 11.56 24.46
CA ASN A 2 16.98 12.53 25.33
C ASN A 2 17.43 11.80 26.59
N VAL A 3 18.67 12.01 27.01
CA VAL A 3 19.25 11.43 28.22
C VAL A 3 19.54 12.57 29.18
N ASN A 4 18.83 12.58 30.30
CA ASN A 4 19.08 13.52 31.40
C ASN A 4 19.65 12.74 32.59
N VAL A 5 20.81 13.19 33.07
CA VAL A 5 21.41 12.62 34.28
C VAL A 5 20.81 13.33 35.49
N LEU A 6 20.02 12.61 36.26
CA LEU A 6 19.41 13.14 37.48
C LEU A 6 20.16 12.57 38.67
N LYS A 7 21.11 13.35 39.22
CA LYS A 7 21.93 13.06 40.41
C LYS A 7 22.54 11.65 40.49
N ASN A 8 23.86 11.59 40.29
CA ASN A 8 24.85 10.58 40.71
C ASN A 8 24.58 9.06 40.66
N THR A 9 23.39 8.57 40.35
CA THR A 9 23.10 7.14 40.15
C THR A 9 21.82 6.86 39.33
N GLU A 10 20.97 7.86 39.08
CA GLU A 10 19.74 7.68 38.32
C GLU A 10 19.83 8.34 36.93
N ILE A 11 19.51 7.55 35.90
CA ILE A 11 19.43 8.01 34.51
C ILE A 11 17.97 7.93 34.13
N GLU A 12 17.34 9.08 33.83
CA GLU A 12 16.00 9.09 33.25
C GLU A 12 16.13 9.04 31.72
N LEU A 13 15.67 7.93 31.15
CA LEU A 13 15.54 7.76 29.71
C LEU A 13 14.12 8.11 29.30
N THR A 14 13.94 9.29 28.70
CA THR A 14 12.66 9.63 28.06
C THR A 14 12.74 9.26 26.57
N ALA A 15 12.07 8.17 26.21
CA ALA A 15 11.82 7.81 24.82
C ALA A 15 10.40 8.24 24.45
N ASN A 16 10.28 9.29 23.63
CA ASN A 16 9.01 9.61 22.98
C ASN A 16 8.81 8.61 21.83
N LEU A 17 8.15 7.50 22.11
CA LEU A 17 7.82 6.49 21.11
C LEU A 17 6.51 6.90 20.42
N PHE A 18 6.60 7.71 19.37
CA PHE A 18 5.47 7.89 18.46
C PHE A 18 5.39 6.67 17.54
N ALA A 19 4.71 5.62 18.01
CA ALA A 19 4.43 4.44 17.19
C ALA A 19 3.10 4.66 16.46
N ALA A 20 3.14 5.21 15.25
CA ALA A 20 1.98 5.18 14.38
C ALA A 20 1.79 3.79 13.81
N ASN A 21 0.52 3.39 13.61
CA ASN A 21 0.20 2.15 12.93
C ASN A 21 0.60 2.29 11.46
N LYS A 22 1.58 1.50 11.01
CA LYS A 22 1.93 1.45 9.60
C LYS A 22 0.80 0.77 8.81
N ILE A 23 0.34 1.45 7.78
CA ILE A 23 -0.56 0.90 6.76
C ILE A 23 0.28 0.68 5.50
N VAL A 24 0.26 -0.53 4.97
CA VAL A 24 0.90 -0.86 3.69
C VAL A 24 -0.09 -0.61 2.56
N LEU A 25 0.37 0.07 1.51
CA LEU A 25 -0.36 0.25 0.27
C LEU A 25 0.02 -0.83 -0.75
N ILE A 26 -1.00 -1.48 -1.32
CA ILE A 26 -0.88 -2.28 -2.54
C ILE A 26 -1.40 -1.46 -3.71
N GLU A 27 -0.64 -1.44 -4.81
CA GLU A 27 -1.12 -0.96 -6.09
C GLU A 27 -1.10 -2.11 -7.08
N ASP A 28 -2.28 -2.46 -7.58
CA ASP A 28 -2.48 -3.63 -8.43
C ASP A 28 -2.84 -3.22 -9.86
N PHE A 29 -2.10 -3.78 -10.82
CA PHE A 29 -2.25 -3.54 -12.24
C PHE A 29 -2.80 -4.80 -12.90
N ALA A 30 -4.09 -4.80 -13.20
CA ALA A 30 -4.83 -5.96 -13.68
C ALA A 30 -5.74 -5.60 -14.87
N ASN A 31 -6.37 -6.60 -15.48
CA ASN A 31 -7.32 -6.42 -16.57
C ASN A 31 -8.42 -7.48 -16.51
N VAL A 32 -9.66 -7.13 -16.88
CA VAL A 32 -10.80 -8.06 -16.84
C VAL A 32 -10.65 -9.24 -17.80
N SER A 33 -9.88 -9.09 -18.89
CA SER A 33 -9.59 -10.14 -19.87
C SER A 33 -8.30 -10.91 -19.58
N CYS A 34 -7.71 -10.75 -18.40
CA CYS A 34 -6.46 -11.39 -18.01
C CYS A 34 -6.71 -12.59 -17.07
N GLY A 35 -6.48 -13.80 -17.57
CA GLY A 35 -6.59 -15.05 -16.80
C GLY A 35 -5.81 -15.06 -15.47
N PRO A 36 -4.48 -14.81 -15.47
CA PRO A 36 -3.69 -14.82 -14.22
C PRO A 36 -4.08 -13.70 -13.25
N CYS A 37 -4.71 -12.62 -13.73
CA CYS A 37 -5.17 -11.53 -12.88
C CYS A 37 -6.29 -11.96 -11.94
N VAL A 38 -7.06 -13.00 -12.26
CA VAL A 38 -8.07 -13.57 -11.35
C VAL A 38 -7.41 -14.10 -10.07
N THR A 39 -6.29 -14.81 -10.20
CA THR A 39 -5.54 -15.35 -9.06
C THR A 39 -4.97 -14.22 -8.20
N SER A 40 -4.35 -13.22 -8.82
CA SER A 40 -3.81 -12.06 -8.10
C SER A 40 -4.90 -11.30 -7.33
N ASN A 41 -6.05 -11.06 -7.97
CA ASN A 41 -7.20 -10.41 -7.33
C ASN A 41 -7.68 -11.16 -6.07
N LYS A 42 -7.80 -12.50 -6.15
CA LYS A 42 -8.20 -13.34 -5.01
C LYS A 42 -7.18 -13.30 -3.88
N ILE A 43 -5.89 -13.29 -4.21
CA ILE A 43 -4.81 -13.16 -3.21
C ILE A 43 -4.96 -11.83 -2.47
N ILE A 44 -5.08 -10.71 -3.18
CA ILE A 44 -5.19 -9.39 -2.57
C ILE A 44 -6.45 -9.29 -1.71
N GLU A 45 -7.60 -9.77 -2.21
CA GLU A 45 -8.86 -9.79 -1.48
C GLU A 45 -8.75 -10.59 -0.17
N HIS A 46 -8.18 -11.80 -0.23
CA HIS A 46 -7.95 -12.63 0.95
C HIS A 46 -6.96 -12.00 1.95
N LEU A 47 -5.92 -11.31 1.47
CA LEU A 47 -4.97 -10.63 2.35
C LEU A 47 -5.63 -9.46 3.09
N ILE A 48 -6.51 -8.71 2.43
CA ILE A 48 -7.24 -7.59 3.05
C ILE A 48 -8.32 -8.10 4.01
N ASN A 49 -9.17 -9.02 3.57
CA ASN A 49 -10.36 -9.42 4.32
C ASN A 49 -10.05 -10.39 5.47
N ASP A 50 -9.12 -11.32 5.27
CA ASP A 50 -8.93 -12.45 6.19
C ASP A 50 -7.58 -12.45 6.93
N ASN A 51 -6.58 -11.67 6.48
CA ASN A 51 -5.25 -11.66 7.10
C ASN A 51 -4.94 -10.35 7.84
N PHE A 52 -4.94 -9.21 7.14
CA PHE A 52 -4.40 -7.95 7.67
C PHE A 52 -5.47 -6.95 8.11
N GLY A 53 -6.63 -6.92 7.44
CA GLY A 53 -7.64 -5.89 7.63
C GLY A 53 -7.23 -4.53 7.04
N THR A 54 -8.24 -3.66 6.85
CA THR A 54 -8.06 -2.32 6.27
C THR A 54 -7.28 -1.36 7.18
N SER A 55 -7.08 -1.70 8.46
CA SER A 55 -6.25 -0.94 9.40
C SER A 55 -4.75 -1.15 9.21
N LYS A 56 -4.33 -2.14 8.39
CA LYS A 56 -2.92 -2.46 8.12
C LYS A 56 -2.61 -2.58 6.63
N LEU A 57 -3.62 -2.84 5.80
CA LEU A 57 -3.44 -3.06 4.37
C LEU A 57 -4.56 -2.42 3.58
N VAL A 58 -4.21 -1.57 2.61
CA VAL A 58 -5.14 -0.98 1.66
C VAL A 58 -4.67 -1.26 0.25
N ALA A 59 -5.60 -1.37 -0.70
CA ALA A 59 -5.28 -1.58 -2.09
C ALA A 59 -5.96 -0.55 -3.00
N ILE A 60 -5.22 -0.09 -4.00
CA ILE A 60 -5.74 0.69 -5.13
C ILE A 60 -5.55 -0.16 -6.38
N LYS A 61 -6.61 -0.27 -7.18
CA LYS A 61 -6.56 -1.01 -8.46
C LYS A 61 -6.46 -0.04 -9.61
N TYR A 62 -5.47 -0.27 -10.47
CA TYR A 62 -5.24 0.44 -11.72
C TYR A 62 -5.46 -0.53 -12.88
N PRO A 63 -6.69 -0.60 -13.43
CA PRO A 63 -6.97 -1.35 -14.64
C PRO A 63 -6.00 -0.97 -15.75
N THR A 64 -5.52 -1.95 -16.50
CA THR A 64 -4.56 -1.77 -17.58
C THR A 64 -5.25 -1.88 -18.94
N ASN A 65 -4.62 -1.40 -20.00
CA ASN A 65 -5.09 -1.55 -21.37
C ASN A 65 -4.60 -2.85 -22.05
N PHE A 66 -4.03 -3.79 -21.29
CA PHE A 66 -3.53 -5.07 -21.81
C PHE A 66 -3.96 -6.24 -20.90
N PRO A 67 -4.22 -7.45 -21.45
CA PRO A 67 -4.08 -7.82 -22.86
C PRO A 67 -5.17 -7.23 -23.75
N SER A 68 -6.21 -6.62 -23.17
CA SER A 68 -7.32 -6.02 -23.89
C SER A 68 -7.46 -4.53 -23.58
N PRO A 69 -7.50 -3.64 -24.58
CA PRO A 69 -7.66 -2.20 -24.36
C PRO A 69 -9.11 -1.80 -24.06
N VAL A 70 -10.06 -2.74 -24.11
CA VAL A 70 -11.50 -2.48 -23.88
C VAL A 70 -11.97 -2.88 -22.48
N ASP A 71 -11.05 -2.95 -21.52
CA ASP A 71 -11.41 -3.10 -20.11
C ASP A 71 -12.28 -1.90 -19.68
N PRO A 72 -13.53 -2.12 -19.23
CA PRO A 72 -14.45 -1.03 -18.91
C PRO A 72 -13.93 -0.14 -17.78
N PHE A 73 -13.14 -0.69 -16.85
CA PHE A 73 -12.55 0.09 -15.76
C PHE A 73 -11.36 0.92 -16.23
N PHE A 74 -10.59 0.42 -17.21
CA PHE A 74 -9.56 1.22 -17.86
C PHE A 74 -10.19 2.36 -18.67
N LEU A 75 -11.25 2.08 -19.43
CA LEU A 75 -11.95 3.11 -20.22
C LEU A 75 -12.59 4.20 -19.34
N ALA A 76 -13.02 3.85 -18.13
CA ALA A 76 -13.59 4.80 -17.18
C ALA A 76 -12.57 5.81 -16.62
N ASN A 77 -11.30 5.42 -16.47
CA ASN A 77 -10.25 6.30 -15.94
C ASN A 77 -8.86 6.08 -16.58
N GLY A 78 -8.82 6.08 -17.91
CA GLY A 78 -7.60 5.82 -18.67
C GLY A 78 -6.43 6.76 -18.36
N PRO A 79 -6.65 8.09 -18.21
CA PRO A 79 -5.57 9.04 -17.92
C PRO A 79 -4.79 8.70 -16.64
N ASP A 80 -5.47 8.45 -15.52
CA ASP A 80 -4.80 8.13 -14.24
C ASP A 80 -4.15 6.75 -14.28
N CYS A 81 -4.82 5.76 -14.88
CA CYS A 81 -4.26 4.42 -15.05
C CYS A 81 -2.97 4.46 -15.88
N ASN A 82 -2.96 5.21 -16.98
CA ASN A 82 -1.77 5.39 -17.82
C ASN A 82 -0.67 6.13 -17.07
N ALA A 83 -1.00 7.23 -16.38
CA ALA A 83 -0.01 7.97 -15.60
C ALA A 83 0.66 7.08 -14.54
N ARG A 84 -0.12 6.24 -13.86
CA ARG A 84 0.41 5.31 -12.86
C ARG A 84 1.21 4.15 -13.46
N MET A 85 0.76 3.59 -14.58
CA MET A 85 1.52 2.58 -15.32
C MET A 85 2.87 3.13 -15.80
N VAL A 86 2.90 4.37 -16.30
CA VAL A 86 4.15 5.05 -16.72
C VAL A 86 5.07 5.27 -15.53
N TYR A 87 4.55 5.76 -14.40
CA TYR A 87 5.35 5.98 -13.18
C TYR A 87 6.09 4.71 -12.73
N TYR A 88 5.42 3.55 -12.77
CA TYR A 88 6.02 2.28 -12.40
C TYR A 88 6.59 1.48 -13.58
N ASN A 89 6.61 2.00 -14.79
CA ASN A 89 7.03 1.27 -16.00
C ASN A 89 6.38 -0.13 -16.09
N ILE A 90 5.06 -0.20 -15.94
CA ILE A 90 4.29 -1.45 -15.98
C ILE A 90 4.17 -1.93 -17.43
N LEU A 91 4.59 -3.17 -17.69
CA LEU A 91 4.63 -3.75 -19.04
C LEU A 91 3.72 -4.98 -19.20
N PHE A 92 3.19 -5.54 -18.12
CA PHE A 92 2.34 -6.73 -18.15
C PHE A 92 1.40 -6.79 -16.94
N ALA A 93 0.31 -7.53 -17.10
CA ALA A 93 -0.67 -7.79 -16.06
C ALA A 93 -0.69 -9.30 -15.74
N PRO A 94 -0.84 -9.70 -14.46
CA PRO A 94 -0.87 -8.82 -13.29
C PRO A 94 0.52 -8.28 -12.93
N THR A 95 0.58 -7.05 -12.43
CA THR A 95 1.74 -6.54 -11.69
C THR A 95 1.24 -5.93 -10.38
N THR A 96 1.91 -6.27 -9.28
CA THR A 96 1.58 -5.75 -7.95
C THR A 96 2.78 -4.96 -7.42
N ILE A 97 2.53 -3.78 -6.89
CA ILE A 97 3.52 -2.95 -6.19
C ILE A 97 3.12 -2.89 -4.72
N VAL A 98 4.06 -3.18 -3.82
CA VAL A 98 3.87 -3.10 -2.36
C VAL A 98 4.70 -1.94 -1.82
N ASP A 99 4.03 -1.03 -1.10
CA ASP A 99 4.59 0.17 -0.47
C ASP A 99 5.47 1.01 -1.42
N GLY A 100 5.01 1.11 -2.67
CA GLY A 100 5.64 1.88 -3.75
C GLY A 100 6.97 1.35 -4.29
N ASN A 101 7.53 0.27 -3.72
CA ASN A 101 8.91 -0.13 -4.00
C ASN A 101 9.08 -1.61 -4.31
N LEU A 102 8.33 -2.49 -3.63
CA LEU A 102 8.53 -3.93 -3.75
C LEU A 102 7.62 -4.52 -4.84
N ARG A 103 8.17 -5.44 -5.64
CA ARG A 103 7.46 -6.13 -6.72
C ARG A 103 7.38 -7.64 -6.46
N PRO A 104 6.33 -8.13 -5.80
CA PRO A 104 6.09 -9.56 -5.71
C PRO A 104 5.77 -10.20 -7.06
N THR A 105 5.90 -11.51 -7.11
CA THR A 105 5.17 -12.32 -8.08
C THR A 105 3.68 -12.26 -7.71
N SER A 106 2.87 -11.52 -8.49
CA SER A 106 1.46 -11.23 -8.20
C SER A 106 0.56 -12.45 -7.99
N THR A 107 0.94 -13.61 -8.53
CA THR A 107 0.21 -14.88 -8.40
C THR A 107 0.76 -15.81 -7.33
N ASP A 108 1.81 -15.40 -6.59
CA ASP A 108 2.36 -16.14 -5.45
C ASP A 108 1.91 -15.47 -4.15
N SER A 109 1.00 -16.14 -3.44
CA SER A 109 0.44 -15.61 -2.19
C SER A 109 1.48 -15.44 -1.09
N ASN A 110 2.50 -16.31 -1.03
CA ASN A 110 3.54 -16.23 -0.02
C ASN A 110 4.47 -15.06 -0.31
N ASP A 111 4.83 -14.84 -1.58
CA ASP A 111 5.72 -13.73 -1.94
C ASP A 111 5.06 -12.37 -1.68
N VAL A 112 3.79 -12.21 -2.05
CA VAL A 112 3.01 -11.00 -1.76
C VAL A 112 2.92 -10.78 -0.24
N LYS A 113 2.55 -11.82 0.52
CA LYS A 113 2.41 -11.76 1.98
C LYS A 113 3.74 -11.42 2.67
N ASN A 114 4.84 -12.02 2.25
CA ASN A 114 6.16 -11.78 2.82
C ASN A 114 6.64 -10.34 2.61
N LYS A 115 6.41 -9.78 1.42
CA LYS A 115 6.73 -8.37 1.13
C LYS A 115 5.88 -7.41 1.97
N ILE A 116 4.58 -7.69 2.13
CA ILE A 116 3.72 -6.91 3.04
C ILE A 116 4.23 -6.97 4.48
N PHE A 117 4.58 -8.15 4.99
CA PHE A 117 5.14 -8.29 6.34
C PHE A 117 6.46 -7.52 6.50
N SER A 118 7.33 -7.56 5.49
CA SER A 118 8.59 -6.83 5.53
C SER A 118 8.39 -5.32 5.63
N GLU A 119 7.33 -4.80 5.01
CA GLU A 119 7.00 -3.39 5.09
C GLU A 119 6.32 -3.04 6.42
N LEU A 120 5.36 -3.85 6.89
CA LEU A 120 4.70 -3.65 8.19
C LEU A 120 5.66 -3.67 9.38
N ALA A 121 6.80 -4.35 9.26
CA ALA A 121 7.83 -4.40 10.30
C ALA A 121 8.64 -3.09 10.41
N LYS A 122 8.54 -2.18 9.43
CA LYS A 122 9.27 -0.91 9.46
C LYS A 122 8.52 0.14 10.27
N VAL A 123 9.26 0.94 11.04
CA VAL A 123 8.71 2.08 11.78
C VAL A 123 8.37 3.20 10.79
N PRO A 124 7.11 3.69 10.75
CA PRO A 124 6.76 4.84 9.92
C PRO A 124 7.48 6.09 10.41
N GLN A 125 7.98 6.91 9.48
CA GLN A 125 8.74 8.13 9.79
C GLN A 125 7.87 9.36 10.01
N PHE A 126 6.61 9.29 9.60
CA PHE A 126 5.61 10.33 9.73
C PHE A 126 4.23 9.67 9.81
N ILE A 127 3.30 10.39 10.42
CA ILE A 127 1.89 10.01 10.49
C ILE A 127 1.17 10.83 9.42
N ILE A 128 0.35 10.16 8.61
CA ILE A 128 -0.61 10.84 7.73
C ILE A 128 -2.01 10.48 8.22
N ASP A 129 -2.68 11.46 8.82
CA ASP A 129 -4.09 11.36 9.14
C ASP A 129 -4.90 11.93 7.98
N VAL A 130 -5.60 11.06 7.26
CA VAL A 130 -6.49 11.42 6.16
C VAL A 130 -7.93 11.35 6.65
N SER A 131 -8.66 12.46 6.49
CA SER A 131 -10.12 12.45 6.63
C SER A 131 -10.76 13.02 5.37
N ALA A 132 -11.86 12.39 4.95
CA ALA A 132 -12.63 12.82 3.81
C ALA A 132 -14.10 12.93 4.21
N SER A 133 -14.80 13.91 3.63
CA SER A 133 -16.24 14.08 3.78
C SER A 133 -16.93 14.09 2.43
N ASN A 134 -18.18 13.63 2.40
CA ASN A 134 -19.03 13.70 1.21
C ASN A 134 -19.36 15.15 0.80
N ALA A 135 -19.00 16.14 1.64
CA ALA A 135 -19.08 17.57 1.32
C ALA A 135 -17.87 18.06 0.49
N GLY A 136 -16.98 17.16 0.05
CA GLY A 136 -15.83 17.48 -0.80
C GLY A 136 -14.61 18.00 -0.04
N VAL A 137 -14.63 17.95 1.29
CA VAL A 137 -13.47 18.34 2.11
C VAL A 137 -12.60 17.11 2.36
N ILE A 138 -11.34 17.17 1.94
CA ILE A 138 -10.27 16.25 2.29
C ILE A 138 -9.30 17.01 3.19
N ILE A 139 -9.09 16.53 4.41
CA ILE A 139 -8.08 17.06 5.34
C ILE A 139 -6.98 16.03 5.45
N ILE A 140 -5.75 16.47 5.16
CA ILE A 140 -4.53 15.67 5.31
C ILE A 140 -3.69 16.37 6.37
N LEU A 141 -3.51 15.71 7.51
CA LEU A 141 -2.60 16.17 8.55
C LEU A 141 -1.36 15.28 8.50
N ILE A 142 -0.19 15.91 8.41
CA ILE A 142 1.10 15.23 8.44
C ILE A 142 1.80 15.64 9.73
N SER A 143 2.17 14.66 10.55
CA SER A 143 2.93 14.88 11.78
C SER A 143 4.13 13.95 11.86
N LEU A 144 5.12 14.33 12.68
CA LEU A 144 6.36 13.59 12.93
C LEU A 144 6.27 12.85 14.27
#